data_AF-A0A973EV81-F1
#
_entry.id   AF-A0A973EV81-F1
#
_cell.length_a   1.000
_cell.length_b   1.000
_cell.length_c   1.000
_cell.angle_alpha   90.00
_cell.angle_beta   90.00
_cell.angle_gamma   90.00
#
_symmetry.space_group_name_H-M   'P 1'
#
loop_
_entity.id
_entity.type
_entity.pdbx_description
1 polymer ?
#
loop_
_entity_poly.entity_id
_entity_poly.type
_entity_poly.pdbx_seq_one_letter_code
_entity_poly.pdbx_strand_id
1 'polypeptide(L)'
;MIGIALSVVWAAAASVLFAPFASAGPLPLDRIELPPGFEISVFAENVGGARAMVFSPSGTLFVGSKRGEVYALVDKDRDWKADRVITVARNLSMPVGVDFRDGSLWVSAVSRILRFETVS
;
A
#
# COMPACT_ATOMS: atom_id res chain seq x y z
N MET A 1 19.61 50.79 47.03
CA MET A 1 20.30 49.48 47.18
C MET A 1 19.26 48.53 47.74
N ILE A 2 18.73 47.50 47.09
CA ILE A 2 19.19 46.57 46.04
C ILE A 2 17.93 46.11 45.26
N GLY A 3 18.03 46.01 43.93
CA GLY A 3 16.96 45.49 43.06
C GLY A 3 16.95 43.96 43.00
N ILE A 4 15.81 43.38 42.60
CA ILE A 4 15.73 41.97 42.20
C ILE A 4 14.98 41.87 40.87
N ALA A 5 15.55 41.05 40.01
CA ALA A 5 15.40 40.99 38.57
C ALA A 5 14.02 40.53 38.08
N LEU A 6 13.61 41.12 36.97
CA LEU A 6 12.53 40.68 36.09
C LEU A 6 13.02 39.45 35.31
N SER A 7 12.45 38.27 35.55
CA SER A 7 12.74 37.08 34.74
C SER A 7 11.85 37.09 33.49
N VAL A 8 12.43 37.48 32.36
CA VAL A 8 11.79 37.32 31.03
C VAL A 8 11.99 35.88 30.59
N VAL A 9 10.92 35.08 30.62
CA VAL A 9 10.90 33.75 30.02
C VAL A 9 10.68 33.91 28.52
N TRP A 10 11.69 33.56 27.73
CA TRP A 10 11.56 33.45 26.28
C TRP A 10 10.80 32.15 25.96
N ALA A 11 9.57 32.27 25.46
CA ALA A 11 8.88 31.15 24.85
C ALA A 11 9.51 30.89 23.46
N ALA A 12 10.32 29.84 23.36
CA ALA A 12 10.80 29.34 22.08
C ALA A 12 9.62 28.71 21.32
N ALA A 13 9.22 29.33 20.20
CA ALA A 13 8.30 28.72 19.26
C ALA A 13 9.00 27.51 18.60
N ALA A 14 8.53 26.30 18.90
CA ALA A 14 9.01 25.09 18.24
C ALA A 14 8.45 25.04 16.82
N SER A 15 9.27 25.42 15.84
CA SER A 15 8.96 25.22 14.41
C SER A 15 8.94 23.73 14.10
N VAL A 16 7.74 23.15 13.95
CA VAL A 16 7.59 21.80 13.41
C VAL A 16 7.98 21.86 11.93
N LEU A 17 9.18 21.40 11.61
CA LEU A 17 9.64 21.24 10.24
C LEU A 17 8.82 20.12 9.59
N PHE A 18 7.85 20.50 8.76
CA PHE A 18 7.16 19.58 7.86
C PHE A 18 8.16 19.21 6.75
N ALA A 19 8.85 18.08 6.89
CA ALA A 19 9.64 17.54 5.80
C ALA A 19 8.67 17.11 4.69
N PRO A 20 8.80 17.62 3.44
CA PRO A 20 8.01 17.11 2.34
C PRO A 20 8.36 15.62 2.16
N PHE A 21 7.35 14.76 2.16
CA PHE A 21 7.53 13.38 1.74
C PHE A 21 8.10 13.40 0.32
N ALA A 22 9.29 12.84 0.13
CA ALA A 22 9.86 12.68 -1.19
C ALA A 22 8.92 11.79 -2.01
N SER A 23 8.24 12.38 -3.00
CA SER A 23 7.53 11.59 -4.01
C SER A 23 8.56 10.71 -4.70
N ALA A 24 8.31 9.41 -4.77
CA ALA A 24 9.06 8.58 -5.70
C ALA A 24 8.90 9.19 -7.10
N GLY A 25 10.01 9.34 -7.84
CA GLY A 25 9.95 9.78 -9.23
C GLY A 25 9.18 8.78 -10.10
N PRO A 26 8.87 9.14 -11.36
CA PRO A 26 8.19 8.23 -12.27
C PRO A 26 8.95 6.91 -12.42
N LEU A 27 8.23 5.80 -12.49
CA LEU A 27 8.83 4.48 -12.72
C LEU A 27 9.51 4.46 -14.09
N PRO A 28 10.73 3.92 -14.23
CA PRO A 28 11.48 3.93 -15.49
C PRO A 28 10.99 2.80 -16.42
N LEU A 29 9.71 2.84 -16.80
CA LEU A 29 9.11 1.84 -17.70
C LEU A 29 9.75 1.84 -19.09
N ASP A 30 10.30 2.98 -19.51
CA ASP A 30 11.06 3.18 -20.75
C ASP A 30 12.33 2.31 -20.83
N ARG A 31 12.81 1.80 -19.69
CA ARG A 31 13.99 0.93 -19.61
C ARG A 31 13.65 -0.57 -19.72
N ILE A 32 12.37 -0.91 -19.88
CA ILE A 32 11.90 -2.29 -20.00
C ILE A 32 11.68 -2.59 -21.48
N GLU A 33 12.43 -3.54 -22.03
CA GLU A 33 12.21 -4.01 -23.40
C GLU A 33 11.11 -5.06 -23.43
N LEU A 34 10.11 -4.87 -24.29
CA LEU A 34 8.98 -5.76 -24.47
C LEU A 34 9.03 -6.42 -25.85
N PRO A 35 8.58 -7.69 -25.99
CA PRO A 35 8.39 -8.29 -27.29
C PRO A 35 7.36 -7.51 -28.13
N PRO A 36 7.41 -7.61 -29.47
CA PRO A 36 6.41 -6.99 -30.33
C PRO A 36 4.97 -7.39 -29.95
N GLY A 37 4.08 -6.41 -29.87
CA GLY A 37 2.67 -6.61 -29.52
C GLY A 37 2.34 -6.58 -28.02
N PHE A 38 3.32 -6.30 -27.16
CA PHE A 38 3.12 -6.12 -25.71
C PHE A 38 3.22 -4.65 -25.29
N GLU A 39 2.45 -4.29 -24.27
CA GLU A 39 2.48 -2.98 -23.61
C GLU A 39 2.61 -3.17 -22.10
N ILE A 40 3.21 -2.20 -21.42
CA ILE A 40 3.26 -2.14 -19.96
C ILE A 40 2.78 -0.77 -19.48
N SER A 41 1.97 -0.77 -18.43
CA SER A 41 1.48 0.43 -17.76
C SER A 41 1.38 0.18 -16.25
N VAL A 42 1.22 1.25 -15.48
CA VAL A 42 1.05 1.15 -14.02
C VAL A 42 -0.41 0.83 -13.72
N PHE A 43 -0.68 -0.36 -13.17
CA PHE A 43 -2.02 -0.75 -12.73
C PHE A 43 -2.45 -0.02 -11.45
N ALA A 44 -1.58 0.07 -10.44
CA ALA A 44 -1.85 0.73 -9.17
C ALA A 44 -0.57 1.28 -8.54
N GLU A 45 -0.67 2.44 -7.89
CA GLU A 45 0.40 3.04 -7.10
C GLU A 45 0.17 2.83 -5.60
N ASN A 46 1.19 3.13 -4.79
CA ASN A 46 1.11 3.13 -3.32
C ASN A 46 0.72 1.78 -2.68
N VAL A 47 0.91 0.67 -3.39
CA VAL A 47 0.74 -0.69 -2.86
C VAL A 47 2.01 -1.12 -2.12
N GLY A 48 2.16 -0.62 -0.90
CA GLY A 48 3.38 -0.76 -0.11
C GLY A 48 3.77 -2.22 0.12
N GLY A 49 4.95 -2.61 -0.37
CA GLY A 49 5.53 -3.93 -0.12
C GLY A 49 4.88 -5.08 -0.89
N ALA A 50 4.12 -4.78 -1.96
CA ALA A 50 3.43 -5.74 -2.82
C ALA A 50 4.26 -7.00 -3.16
N ARG A 51 3.62 -8.17 -3.10
CA ARG A 51 4.20 -9.47 -3.47
C ARG A 51 3.23 -10.28 -4.31
N ALA A 52 2.74 -11.43 -3.82
CA ALA A 52 1.87 -12.28 -4.60
C ALA A 52 0.54 -11.58 -4.84
N MET A 53 -0.08 -11.91 -5.97
CA MET A 53 -1.33 -11.29 -6.40
C MET A 53 -2.25 -12.32 -7.06
N VAL A 54 -3.56 -12.17 -6.88
CA VAL A 54 -4.58 -13.07 -7.43
C VAL A 54 -5.84 -12.28 -7.75
N PHE A 55 -6.44 -12.53 -8.92
CA PHE A 55 -7.74 -11.98 -9.27
C PHE A 55 -8.87 -12.81 -8.66
N SER A 56 -9.90 -12.15 -8.13
CA SER A 56 -11.20 -12.79 -7.91
C SER A 56 -11.96 -12.95 -9.23
N PRO A 57 -12.99 -13.82 -9.27
CA PRO A 57 -13.91 -13.89 -10.41
C PRO A 57 -14.62 -12.57 -10.73
N SER A 58 -14.77 -11.67 -9.76
CA SER A 58 -15.35 -10.34 -9.95
C SER A 58 -14.35 -9.28 -10.47
N GLY A 59 -13.08 -9.66 -10.67
CA GLY A 59 -12.05 -8.77 -11.22
C GLY A 59 -11.29 -7.95 -10.19
N THR A 60 -11.53 -8.13 -8.89
CA THR A 60 -10.71 -7.49 -7.86
C THR A 60 -9.35 -8.18 -7.78
N LEU A 61 -8.26 -7.41 -7.84
CA LEU A 61 -6.90 -7.92 -7.66
C LEU A 61 -6.51 -7.85 -6.18
N PHE A 62 -6.38 -9.00 -5.54
CA PHE A 62 -5.87 -9.09 -4.18
C PHE A 62 -4.34 -9.17 -4.19
N VAL A 63 -3.68 -8.47 -3.28
CA VAL A 63 -2.22 -8.36 -3.23
C VAL A 63 -1.72 -8.55 -1.80
N GLY A 64 -0.87 -9.55 -1.58
CA GLY A 64 -0.14 -9.72 -0.33
C GLY A 64 1.04 -8.76 -0.21
N SER A 65 1.55 -8.54 1.00
CA SER A 65 2.66 -7.62 1.24
C SER A 65 3.67 -8.12 2.26
N LYS A 66 4.92 -7.68 2.11
CA LYS A 66 5.93 -7.84 3.18
C LYS A 66 5.75 -6.86 4.35
N ARG A 67 4.91 -5.82 4.20
CA ARG A 67 4.73 -4.75 5.20
C ARG A 67 3.63 -5.02 6.23
N GLY A 68 2.90 -6.13 6.10
CA GLY A 68 1.92 -6.57 7.08
C GLY A 68 0.47 -6.29 6.70
N GLU A 69 0.25 -5.69 5.53
CA GLU A 69 -1.07 -5.48 4.93
C GLU A 69 -1.41 -6.51 3.85
N VAL A 70 -2.71 -6.67 3.61
CA VAL A 70 -3.26 -7.30 2.42
C VAL A 70 -4.14 -6.27 1.73
N TYR A 71 -3.97 -6.10 0.43
CA TYR A 71 -4.68 -5.10 -0.36
C TYR A 71 -5.70 -5.75 -1.29
N ALA A 72 -6.78 -5.03 -1.58
CA ALA A 72 -7.68 -5.25 -2.68
C ALA A 72 -7.61 -4.04 -3.61
N LEU A 73 -7.29 -4.27 -4.87
CA LEU A 73 -7.22 -3.26 -5.92
C LEU A 73 -8.46 -3.43 -6.81
N VAL A 74 -9.28 -2.39 -6.85
CA VAL A 74 -10.58 -2.41 -7.53
C VAL A 74 -10.49 -1.53 -8.77
N ASP A 75 -10.76 -2.13 -9.92
CA ASP A 75 -10.95 -1.50 -11.22
C ASP A 75 -12.44 -1.63 -11.58
N LYS A 76 -13.20 -0.53 -11.54
CA LYS A 76 -14.65 -0.53 -11.76
C LYS A 76 -15.02 -0.30 -13.22
N ASP A 77 -14.27 0.53 -13.92
CA ASP A 77 -14.55 0.88 -15.32
C ASP A 77 -13.86 -0.06 -16.32
N ARG A 78 -13.03 -0.99 -15.83
CA ARG A 78 -12.36 -2.05 -16.57
C ARG A 78 -11.36 -1.50 -17.58
N ASP A 79 -10.69 -0.41 -17.23
CA ASP A 79 -9.65 0.21 -18.04
C ASP A 79 -8.24 -0.35 -17.76
N TRP A 80 -8.13 -1.39 -16.92
CA TRP A 80 -6.88 -1.96 -16.43
C TRP A 80 -6.07 -1.03 -15.55
N LYS A 81 -6.76 -0.17 -14.79
CA LYS A 81 -6.20 0.66 -13.74
C LYS A 81 -7.05 0.56 -12.48
N ALA A 82 -6.41 0.44 -11.33
CA ALA A 82 -7.13 0.42 -10.07
C ALA A 82 -7.64 1.82 -9.72
N ASP A 83 -8.95 1.98 -9.64
CA ASP A 83 -9.61 3.16 -9.08
C ASP A 83 -9.35 3.31 -7.58
N ARG A 84 -9.25 2.18 -6.88
CA ARG A 84 -9.15 2.15 -5.42
C ARG A 84 -8.20 1.07 -4.93
N VAL A 85 -7.38 1.46 -3.95
CA VAL A 85 -6.57 0.54 -3.14
C VAL A 85 -7.19 0.46 -1.74
N ILE A 86 -7.66 -0.73 -1.37
CA ILE A 86 -8.32 -0.98 -0.07
C ILE A 86 -7.43 -1.90 0.75
N THR A 87 -7.12 -1.53 1.98
CA THR A 87 -6.47 -2.43 2.94
C THR A 87 -7.50 -3.37 3.55
N VAL A 88 -7.47 -4.65 3.16
CA VAL A 88 -8.36 -5.71 3.64
C VAL A 88 -7.96 -6.19 5.04
N ALA A 89 -6.66 -6.32 5.28
CA ALA A 89 -6.09 -6.72 6.57
C ALA A 89 -4.82 -5.92 6.86
N ARG A 90 -4.49 -5.77 8.14
CA ARG A 90 -3.28 -5.12 8.65
C ARG A 90 -2.73 -5.86 9.85
N ASN A 91 -1.53 -5.49 10.29
CA ASN A 91 -0.85 -6.06 11.47
C ASN A 91 -0.63 -7.58 11.37
N LEU A 92 -0.48 -8.10 10.14
CA LEU A 92 -0.06 -9.48 9.91
C LEU A 92 1.46 -9.54 9.80
N SER A 93 2.04 -10.67 10.19
CA SER A 93 3.48 -10.88 9.99
C SER A 93 3.71 -11.37 8.57
N MET A 94 4.22 -10.48 7.70
CA MET A 94 4.64 -10.75 6.32
C MET A 94 3.61 -11.59 5.50
N PRO A 95 2.35 -11.10 5.33
CA PRO A 95 1.28 -11.79 4.60
C PRO A 95 1.53 -11.79 3.08
N VAL A 96 2.47 -12.61 2.61
CA VAL A 96 2.98 -12.54 1.23
C VAL A 96 2.09 -13.26 0.23
N GLY A 97 1.65 -14.48 0.55
CA GLY A 97 0.88 -15.30 -0.38
C GLY A 97 -0.61 -15.02 -0.27
N VAL A 98 -1.27 -14.94 -1.42
CA VAL A 98 -2.71 -14.78 -1.55
C VAL A 98 -3.23 -15.76 -2.60
N ASP A 99 -4.40 -16.35 -2.36
CA ASP A 99 -5.12 -17.15 -3.36
C ASP A 99 -6.63 -16.95 -3.18
N PHE A 100 -7.39 -17.07 -4.26
CA PHE A 100 -8.85 -16.92 -4.23
C PHE A 100 -9.50 -18.25 -4.59
N ARG A 101 -10.24 -18.82 -3.62
CA ARG A 101 -10.84 -20.14 -3.78
C ARG A 101 -12.16 -20.23 -3.02
N ASP A 102 -13.17 -20.80 -3.68
CA ASP A 102 -14.50 -21.06 -3.10
C ASP A 102 -15.10 -19.80 -2.44
N GLY A 103 -15.05 -18.68 -3.16
CA GLY A 103 -15.57 -17.38 -2.70
C GLY A 103 -14.78 -16.75 -1.56
N SER A 104 -13.57 -17.25 -1.25
CA SER A 104 -12.79 -16.78 -0.11
C SER A 104 -11.39 -16.38 -0.54
N LEU A 105 -10.89 -15.31 0.08
CA LEU A 105 -9.48 -14.95 0.00
C LEU A 105 -8.71 -15.73 1.07
N TRP A 106 -7.73 -16.50 0.63
CA TRP A 106 -6.76 -17.18 1.47
C TRP A 106 -5.47 -16.39 1.53
N VAL A 107 -4.91 -16.23 2.72
CA VAL A 107 -3.69 -15.44 2.94
C VAL A 107 -2.70 -16.25 3.76
N SER A 108 -1.47 -16.39 3.26
CA SER A 108 -0.37 -16.95 4.04
C SER A 108 0.40 -15.83 4.73
N ALA A 109 0.36 -15.84 6.07
CA ALA A 109 1.20 -15.02 6.92
C ALA A 109 2.17 -15.93 7.69
N VAL A 110 3.22 -15.35 8.26
CA VAL A 110 4.12 -16.10 9.14
C VAL A 110 3.29 -16.74 10.27
N SER A 111 3.47 -18.04 10.45
CA SER A 111 2.85 -18.89 11.48
C SER A 111 1.33 -19.12 11.35
N ARG A 112 0.64 -18.66 10.30
CA ARG A 112 -0.81 -18.91 10.12
C ARG A 112 -1.29 -18.72 8.69
N ILE A 113 -2.32 -19.48 8.32
CA ILE A 113 -3.13 -19.24 7.13
C ILE A 113 -4.45 -18.60 7.59
N LEU A 114 -4.83 -17.49 6.95
CA LEU A 114 -6.11 -16.83 7.20
C LEU A 114 -7.04 -17.06 6.02
N ARG A 115 -8.34 -17.17 6.31
CA ARG A 115 -9.41 -17.15 5.33
C ARG A 115 -10.27 -15.94 5.60
N PHE A 116 -10.48 -15.11 4.59
CA PHE A 116 -11.44 -14.02 4.62
C PHE A 116 -12.61 -14.42 3.73
N GLU A 117 -13.81 -14.44 4.31
CA GLU A 117 -15.04 -14.60 3.54
C GLU A 117 -15.25 -13.34 2.72
N THR A 118 -15.29 -13.49 1.41
CA THR A 118 -15.49 -12.38 0.48
C THR A 118 -16.82 -12.61 -0.20
N VAL A 119 -17.71 -11.62 -0.18
CA VAL A 119 -18.91 -11.70 -1.00
C VAL A 119 -18.51 -11.33 -2.43
N SER A 120 -18.73 -12.26 -3.35
CA SER A 120 -18.42 -12.15 -4.78
C SER A 120 -19.21 -11.05 -5.47
#